data_AF-A0A4Q1ZZU4-F1
#
_entry.id   AF-A0A4Q1ZZU4-F1
#
_cell.length_a   1.000
_cell.length_b   1.000
_cell.length_c   1.000
_cell.angle_alpha   90.00
_cell.angle_beta   90.00
_cell.angle_gamma   90.00
#
_symmetry.space_group_name_H-M   'P 1'
#
loop_
_entity.id
_entity.type
_entity.pdbx_description
1 polymer ?
#
loop_
_entity_poly.entity_id
_entity_poly.type
_entity_poly.pdbx_seq_one_letter_code
_entity_poly.pdbx_strand_id
1 'polypeptide(L)'
;MIPRALAPAAALILAATSAGGHPHVFVDVALRFESDAQGRLTGVEVTWSYDDFFSLLILSDMGLDPDGDGQLTDAELARLKGFDLEEWPEGFEGDLYIHAGDEKIALDHPVPEAVRMEAGRIVATHRRGFGPVAPDGLRVEPYDPTYFVDYTLAGPVVLPDACAYAITEPDLDESQQAFRNMVAELSAEEQYDGVEVGNLFSDIMVISCRAPS
;
A
#
# COMPACT_ATOMS: atom_id res chain seq x y z
N MET A 1 -51.20 46.60 -20.92
CA MET A 1 -50.76 46.06 -19.62
C MET A 1 -50.19 44.67 -19.87
N ILE A 2 -48.99 44.41 -19.34
CA ILE A 2 -48.03 43.39 -19.76
C ILE A 2 -48.46 41.98 -19.28
N PRO A 3 -48.41 40.92 -20.11
CA PRO A 3 -48.47 39.56 -19.61
C PRO A 3 -47.08 39.14 -19.08
N ARG A 4 -47.02 38.76 -17.81
CA ARG A 4 -45.84 38.18 -17.16
C ARG A 4 -45.62 36.76 -17.70
N ALA A 5 -44.51 36.54 -18.39
CA ALA A 5 -44.03 35.19 -18.67
C ALA A 5 -43.36 34.63 -17.40
N LEU A 6 -43.87 33.51 -16.88
CA LEU A 6 -43.16 32.70 -15.89
C LEU A 6 -42.03 31.94 -16.60
N ALA A 7 -40.79 32.20 -16.22
CA ALA A 7 -39.64 31.42 -16.64
C ALA A 7 -39.57 30.10 -15.84
N PRO A 8 -39.24 28.95 -16.45
CA PRO A 8 -39.04 27.72 -15.71
C PRO A 8 -37.66 27.77 -15.03
N ALA A 9 -37.64 27.56 -13.72
CA ALA A 9 -36.41 27.32 -12.98
C ALA A 9 -35.88 25.93 -13.38
N ALA A 10 -34.81 25.88 -14.17
CA ALA A 10 -34.08 24.66 -14.45
C ALA A 10 -33.39 24.21 -13.14
N ALA A 11 -33.96 23.19 -12.48
CA ALA A 11 -33.32 22.53 -11.36
C ALA A 11 -32.12 21.72 -11.89
N LEU A 12 -30.91 22.22 -11.65
CA LEU A 12 -29.69 21.41 -11.75
C LEU A 12 -29.77 20.34 -10.64
N ILE A 13 -30.30 19.17 -10.97
CA ILE A 13 -30.06 17.97 -10.20
C ILE A 13 -28.63 17.56 -10.56
N LEU A 14 -27.65 18.02 -9.77
CA LEU A 14 -26.36 17.34 -9.74
C LEU A 14 -26.66 15.92 -9.26
N ALA A 15 -26.53 14.95 -10.14
CA ALA A 15 -26.38 13.56 -9.71
C ALA A 15 -25.15 13.55 -8.81
N ALA A 16 -25.37 13.44 -7.50
CA ALA A 16 -24.32 13.08 -6.58
C ALA A 16 -23.93 11.66 -6.95
N THR A 17 -23.03 11.51 -7.92
CA THR A 17 -22.26 10.29 -8.03
C THR A 17 -21.59 10.15 -6.68
N SER A 18 -21.90 9.09 -5.94
CA SER A 18 -21.07 8.67 -4.82
C SER A 18 -19.67 8.51 -5.38
N ALA A 19 -18.83 9.53 -5.20
CA ALA A 19 -17.41 9.38 -5.43
C ALA A 19 -17.02 8.25 -4.48
N GLY A 20 -16.57 7.11 -5.04
CA GLY A 20 -15.96 6.06 -4.25
C GLY A 20 -14.83 6.73 -3.49
N GLY A 21 -15.03 6.93 -2.19
CA GLY A 21 -14.07 7.58 -1.31
C GLY A 21 -13.09 6.53 -0.82
N HIS A 22 -11.81 6.92 -0.78
CA HIS A 22 -10.63 6.09 -0.51
C HIS A 22 -10.22 5.15 -1.67
N PRO A 23 -8.92 5.10 -2.01
CA PRO A 23 -7.75 5.57 -1.24
C PRO A 23 -7.33 7.05 -1.49
N HIS A 24 -6.42 7.58 -0.66
CA HIS A 24 -5.87 8.94 -0.72
C HIS A 24 -4.40 9.02 -1.16
N VAL A 25 -3.64 7.95 -0.92
CA VAL A 25 -2.24 7.80 -1.32
C VAL A 25 -2.14 6.53 -2.14
N PHE A 26 -1.36 6.57 -3.22
CA PHE A 26 -1.13 5.41 -4.08
C PHE A 26 0.36 5.06 -4.07
N VAL A 27 0.66 3.79 -3.85
CA VAL A 27 2.03 3.29 -3.73
C VAL A 27 2.24 2.09 -4.63
N ASP A 28 3.19 2.20 -5.56
CA ASP A 28 3.67 1.04 -6.30
C ASP A 28 4.70 0.29 -5.44
N VAL A 29 4.49 -1.01 -5.28
CA VAL A 29 5.31 -1.89 -4.45
C VAL A 29 6.17 -2.80 -5.32
N ALA A 30 7.47 -2.86 -5.01
CA ALA A 30 8.40 -3.87 -5.49
C ALA A 30 8.93 -4.70 -4.32
N LEU A 31 9.17 -5.99 -4.54
CA LEU A 31 9.57 -6.94 -3.49
C LEU A 31 10.77 -7.76 -3.92
N ARG A 32 11.81 -7.82 -3.09
CA ARG A 32 12.97 -8.70 -3.29
C ARG A 32 13.18 -9.57 -2.07
N PHE A 33 12.93 -10.86 -2.21
CA PHE A 33 13.05 -11.82 -1.12
C PHE A 33 14.50 -12.31 -0.95
N GLU A 34 14.92 -12.42 0.31
CA GLU A 34 16.21 -12.95 0.70
C GLU A 34 16.05 -14.40 1.18
N SER A 35 16.97 -15.29 0.80
CA SER A 35 16.92 -16.71 1.19
C SER A 35 18.21 -17.20 1.83
N ASP A 36 18.07 -18.18 2.73
CA ASP A 36 19.19 -18.93 3.28
C ASP A 36 19.75 -19.97 2.29
N ALA A 37 20.83 -20.64 2.68
CA ALA A 37 21.47 -21.68 1.86
C ALA A 37 20.62 -22.94 1.66
N GLN A 38 19.48 -23.06 2.36
CA GLN A 38 18.50 -24.13 2.21
C GLN A 38 17.31 -23.72 1.34
N GLY A 39 17.31 -22.50 0.79
CA GLY A 39 16.23 -21.96 -0.05
C GLY A 39 15.00 -21.50 0.74
N ARG A 40 15.11 -21.34 2.06
CA ARG A 40 14.04 -20.76 2.90
C ARG A 40 14.18 -19.24 2.91
N LEU A 41 13.06 -18.53 2.95
CA LEU A 41 13.06 -17.06 2.99
C LEU A 41 13.40 -16.57 4.41
N THR A 42 14.23 -15.55 4.49
CA THR A 42 14.69 -14.95 5.76
C THR A 42 14.46 -13.45 5.86
N GLY A 43 13.93 -12.84 4.79
CA GLY A 43 13.73 -11.41 4.73
C GLY A 43 13.16 -10.96 3.39
N VAL A 44 12.72 -9.71 3.36
CA VAL A 44 12.24 -9.02 2.18
C VAL A 44 12.75 -7.58 2.18
N GLU A 45 13.30 -7.17 1.05
CA GLU A 45 13.51 -5.77 0.71
C GLU A 45 12.26 -5.29 -0.01
N VAL A 46 11.67 -4.21 0.51
CA VAL A 46 10.45 -3.59 0.02
C VAL A 46 10.83 -2.24 -0.56
N THR A 47 10.37 -1.95 -1.76
CA THR A 47 10.48 -0.61 -2.34
C THR A 47 9.09 -0.05 -2.58
N TRP A 48 8.84 1.11 -2.00
CA TRP A 48 7.62 1.88 -2.16
C TRP A 48 7.89 3.10 -3.04
N SER A 49 7.13 3.21 -4.12
CA SER A 49 7.13 4.39 -4.98
C SER A 49 5.82 5.14 -4.75
N TYR A 50 5.88 6.26 -4.04
CA TYR A 50 4.70 7.05 -3.72
C TYR A 50 4.24 7.87 -4.93
N ASP A 51 2.95 8.16 -5.03
CA ASP A 51 2.42 9.04 -6.08
C ASP A 51 3.01 10.48 -5.99
N ASP A 52 2.88 11.22 -7.10
CA ASP A 52 3.42 12.56 -7.26
C ASP A 52 2.88 13.55 -6.20
N PHE A 53 1.60 13.43 -5.85
CA PHE A 53 0.95 14.38 -4.93
C PHE A 53 1.41 14.15 -3.51
N PHE A 54 1.41 12.90 -3.04
CA PHE A 54 1.93 12.56 -1.72
C PHE A 54 3.42 12.92 -1.61
N SER A 55 4.20 12.63 -2.66
CA SER A 55 5.62 13.00 -2.72
C SER A 55 5.83 14.50 -2.52
N LEU A 56 5.09 15.33 -3.24
CA LEU A 56 5.16 16.79 -3.08
C LEU A 56 4.78 17.25 -1.67
N LEU A 57 3.75 16.64 -1.07
CA LEU A 57 3.32 16.97 0.29
C LEU A 57 4.42 16.68 1.32
N ILE A 58 5.06 15.51 1.24
CA ILE A 58 6.16 15.14 2.14
C ILE A 58 7.34 16.10 1.99
N LEU A 59 7.77 16.39 0.76
CA LEU A 59 8.86 17.35 0.53
C LEU A 59 8.52 18.74 1.11
N SER A 60 7.29 19.19 0.92
CA SER A 60 6.82 20.49 1.41
C SER A 60 6.76 20.55 2.94
N ASP A 61 6.20 19.53 3.58
CA ASP A 61 6.06 19.46 5.04
C ASP A 61 7.43 19.40 5.73
N MET A 62 8.35 18.63 5.16
CA MET A 62 9.73 18.53 5.66
C MET A 62 10.61 19.74 5.28
N GLY A 63 10.12 20.65 4.43
CA GLY A 63 10.89 21.79 3.93
C GLY A 63 12.13 21.35 3.14
N LEU A 64 11.96 20.35 2.28
CA LEU A 64 12.95 19.83 1.33
C LEU A 64 12.66 20.39 -0.07
N ASP A 65 13.65 20.42 -0.96
CA ASP A 65 13.54 20.97 -2.33
C ASP A 65 13.05 22.44 -2.36
N PRO A 66 13.70 23.36 -1.61
CA PRO A 66 13.25 24.75 -1.51
C PRO A 66 13.40 25.54 -2.83
N ASP A 67 14.22 25.07 -3.76
CA ASP A 67 14.37 25.60 -5.11
C ASP A 67 13.41 24.96 -6.13
N GLY A 68 12.74 23.86 -5.76
CA GLY A 68 11.63 23.27 -6.51
C GLY A 68 12.07 22.65 -7.83
N ASP A 69 13.29 22.12 -7.88
CA ASP A 69 13.86 21.52 -9.09
C ASP A 69 13.66 19.99 -9.15
N GLY A 70 13.11 19.41 -8.08
CA GLY A 70 12.82 17.97 -7.94
C GLY A 70 14.08 17.11 -7.75
N GLN A 71 15.25 17.71 -7.54
CA GLN A 71 16.53 17.03 -7.35
C GLN A 71 17.08 17.29 -5.95
N LEU A 72 16.83 16.35 -5.04
CA LEU A 72 17.32 16.46 -3.67
C LEU A 72 18.84 16.31 -3.59
N THR A 73 19.46 17.19 -2.81
CA THR A 73 20.85 17.08 -2.39
C THR A 73 21.06 15.90 -1.44
N ASP A 74 22.32 15.46 -1.26
CA ASP A 74 22.65 14.38 -0.31
C ASP A 74 22.17 14.68 1.12
N ALA A 75 22.20 15.95 1.54
CA ALA A 75 21.72 16.37 2.85
C ALA A 75 20.20 16.27 2.98
N GLU A 76 19.47 16.56 1.90
CA GLU A 76 18.00 16.42 1.87
C GLU A 76 17.59 14.96 1.80
N LEU A 77 18.26 14.14 0.99
CA LEU A 77 18.06 12.69 0.94
C LEU A 77 18.33 12.05 2.31
N ALA A 78 19.36 12.50 3.03
CA ALA A 78 19.66 12.03 4.38
C ALA A 78 18.55 12.38 5.38
N ARG A 79 17.86 13.52 5.21
CA ARG A 79 16.70 13.90 6.03
C ARG A 79 15.44 13.15 5.64
N LEU A 80 15.27 12.84 4.36
CA LEU A 80 14.11 12.13 3.84
C LEU A 80 14.17 10.63 4.15
N LYS A 81 15.36 10.04 4.23
CA LYS A 81 15.51 8.59 4.35
C LYS A 81 14.84 8.06 5.63
N GLY A 82 13.84 7.20 5.47
CA GLY A 82 13.10 6.56 6.57
C GLY A 82 11.92 7.37 7.10
N PHE A 83 11.54 8.47 6.43
CA PHE A 83 10.39 9.30 6.83
C PHE A 83 9.08 8.51 7.03
N ASP A 84 8.95 7.38 6.34
CA ASP A 84 7.81 6.48 6.33
C ASP A 84 7.89 5.34 7.38
N LEU A 85 8.98 5.28 8.15
CA LEU A 85 9.29 4.17 9.06
C LEU A 85 9.46 4.57 10.53
N GLU A 86 9.52 5.87 10.84
CA GLU A 86 9.87 6.35 12.20
C GLU A 86 8.70 6.32 13.18
N GLU A 87 7.49 6.71 12.74
CA GLU A 87 6.32 6.85 13.60
C GLU A 87 5.20 5.89 13.18
N TRP A 88 5.11 4.76 13.88
CA TRP A 88 4.04 3.77 13.67
C TRP A 88 3.03 3.83 14.83
N PRO A 89 1.71 3.95 14.56
CA PRO A 89 0.72 3.85 15.61
C PRO A 89 0.73 2.45 16.24
N GLU A 90 0.23 2.33 17.47
CA GLU A 90 0.12 1.03 18.14
C GLU A 90 -0.71 0.07 17.29
N GLY A 91 -0.17 -1.13 17.06
CA GLY A 91 -0.82 -2.17 16.23
C GLY A 91 -0.54 -2.07 14.73
N PHE A 92 0.15 -1.02 14.25
CA PHE A 92 0.56 -0.94 12.84
C PHE A 92 1.76 -1.85 12.57
N GLU A 93 1.62 -2.70 11.56
CA GLU A 93 2.61 -3.73 11.23
C GLU A 93 3.45 -3.40 10.00
N GLY A 94 3.24 -2.25 9.36
CA GLY A 94 4.06 -1.76 8.24
C GLY A 94 3.61 -2.21 6.86
N ASP A 95 2.29 -2.35 6.66
CA ASP A 95 1.61 -2.50 5.37
C ASP A 95 2.16 -3.56 4.42
N LEU A 96 2.74 -4.62 4.99
CA LEU A 96 3.12 -5.82 4.29
C LEU A 96 2.85 -7.01 5.18
N TYR A 97 1.97 -7.88 4.73
CA TYR A 97 1.51 -9.05 5.46
C TYR A 97 1.88 -10.31 4.69
N ILE A 98 2.46 -11.29 5.39
CA ILE A 98 2.86 -12.57 4.81
C ILE A 98 2.20 -13.69 5.61
N HIS A 99 1.60 -14.64 4.91
CA HIS A 99 0.90 -15.77 5.51
C HIS A 99 1.36 -17.11 4.94
N ALA A 100 1.49 -18.10 5.81
CA ALA A 100 1.65 -19.52 5.47
C ALA A 100 0.34 -20.26 5.82
N GLY A 101 -0.54 -20.41 4.82
CA GLY A 101 -1.93 -20.80 5.09
C GLY A 101 -2.62 -19.74 5.96
N ASP A 102 -3.16 -20.15 7.11
CA ASP A 102 -3.83 -19.24 8.06
C ASP A 102 -2.85 -18.56 9.03
N GLU A 103 -1.59 -19.00 9.09
CA GLU A 103 -0.59 -18.45 10.02
C GLU A 103 0.04 -17.17 9.46
N LYS A 104 -0.12 -16.04 10.16
CA LYS A 104 0.59 -14.80 9.85
C LYS A 104 2.05 -14.89 10.30
N ILE A 105 2.98 -14.62 9.39
CA ILE A 105 4.42 -14.55 9.66
C ILE A 105 4.73 -13.15 10.19
N ALA A 106 5.27 -13.08 11.41
CA ALA A 106 5.73 -11.83 11.99
C ALA A 106 6.95 -11.30 11.23
N LEU A 107 6.89 -10.03 10.83
CA LEU A 107 7.99 -9.31 10.19
C LEU A 107 8.66 -8.38 11.20
N ASP A 108 9.99 -8.36 11.21
CA ASP A 108 10.75 -7.42 12.02
C ASP A 108 10.43 -5.96 11.65
N HIS A 109 10.72 -5.04 12.57
CA HIS A 109 10.61 -3.61 12.28
C HIS A 109 11.56 -3.25 11.12
N PRO A 110 11.13 -2.40 10.16
CA PRO A 110 11.89 -2.14 8.96
C PRO A 110 13.16 -1.35 9.24
N VAL A 111 14.17 -1.62 8.44
CA VAL A 111 15.43 -0.87 8.43
C VAL A 111 15.53 -0.10 7.11
N PRO A 112 15.60 1.25 7.13
CA PRO A 112 15.69 2.03 5.91
C PRO A 112 17.02 1.81 5.19
N GLU A 113 16.96 1.48 3.90
CA GLU A 113 18.14 1.19 3.08
C GLU A 113 18.48 2.32 2.12
N ALA A 114 17.49 2.86 1.41
CA ALA A 114 17.69 3.92 0.43
C ALA A 114 16.44 4.79 0.29
N VAL A 115 16.65 6.01 -0.21
CA VAL A 115 15.59 6.88 -0.71
C VAL A 115 16.13 7.68 -1.89
N ARG A 116 15.27 7.99 -2.86
CA ARG A 116 15.63 8.79 -4.03
C ARG A 116 14.38 9.41 -4.64
N MET A 117 14.60 10.39 -5.53
CA MET A 117 13.57 10.88 -6.42
C MET A 117 13.62 10.12 -7.75
N GLU A 118 12.47 9.74 -8.29
CA GLU A 118 12.32 9.24 -9.66
C GLU A 118 11.10 9.87 -10.31
N ALA A 119 11.30 10.58 -11.42
CA ALA A 119 10.19 11.17 -12.17
C ALA A 119 9.21 12.00 -11.29
N GLY A 120 9.71 12.71 -10.28
CA GLY A 120 8.90 13.50 -9.34
C GLY A 120 8.34 12.73 -8.14
N ARG A 121 8.59 11.41 -8.06
CA ARG A 121 8.11 10.53 -7.00
C ARG A 121 9.20 10.20 -6.00
N ILE A 122 8.84 10.12 -4.72
CA ILE A 122 9.70 9.54 -3.69
C ILE A 122 9.69 8.02 -3.88
N VAL A 123 10.88 7.44 -4.00
CA VAL A 123 11.09 5.99 -4.01
C VAL A 123 11.92 5.63 -2.77
N ALA A 124 11.29 4.97 -1.80
CA ALA A 124 11.90 4.56 -0.55
C ALA A 124 12.07 3.03 -0.51
N THR A 125 13.23 2.58 -0.06
CA THR A 125 13.56 1.15 0.07
C THR A 125 13.92 0.83 1.50
N HIS A 126 13.32 -0.22 2.04
CA HIS A 126 13.58 -0.72 3.39
C HIS A 126 13.64 -2.24 3.43
N ARG A 127 14.27 -2.80 4.45
CA ARG A 127 14.36 -4.25 4.65
C ARG A 127 13.61 -4.68 5.90
N ARG A 128 12.94 -5.83 5.81
CA ARG A 128 12.33 -6.52 6.95
C ARG A 128 12.84 -7.96 7.03
N GLY A 129 13.30 -8.35 8.21
CA GLY A 129 13.67 -9.73 8.52
C GLY A 129 12.44 -10.55 8.91
N PHE A 130 12.50 -11.86 8.70
CA PHE A 130 11.54 -12.84 9.22
C PHE A 130 12.08 -14.27 9.10
N GLY A 131 11.35 -15.25 9.63
CA GLY A 131 11.65 -16.66 9.38
C GLY A 131 12.95 -17.16 10.06
N PRO A 132 13.59 -18.21 9.50
CA PRO A 132 13.43 -18.77 8.15
C PRO A 132 12.09 -19.48 7.89
N VAL A 133 11.51 -19.32 6.70
CA VAL A 133 10.23 -19.96 6.28
C VAL A 133 10.33 -20.63 4.92
N ALA A 134 9.57 -21.71 4.69
CA ALA A 134 9.48 -22.32 3.36
C ALA A 134 8.73 -21.36 2.40
N PRO A 135 9.25 -21.12 1.18
CA PRO A 135 8.66 -20.13 0.26
C PRO A 135 7.37 -20.60 -0.41
N ASP A 136 7.17 -21.91 -0.57
CA ASP A 136 6.04 -22.46 -1.31
C ASP A 136 4.70 -22.22 -0.60
N GLY A 137 3.73 -21.68 -1.32
CA GLY A 137 2.39 -21.41 -0.81
C GLY A 137 2.26 -20.16 0.06
N LEU A 138 3.30 -19.34 0.17
CA LEU A 138 3.21 -18.08 0.91
C LEU A 138 2.30 -17.10 0.17
N ARG A 139 1.36 -16.50 0.92
CA ARG A 139 0.54 -15.38 0.49
C ARG A 139 1.17 -14.09 0.99
N VAL A 140 1.31 -13.09 0.13
CA VAL A 140 1.95 -11.80 0.41
C VAL A 140 1.03 -10.70 -0.06
N GLU A 141 0.68 -9.80 0.85
CA GLU A 141 -0.33 -8.75 0.63
C GLU A 141 0.18 -7.44 1.19
N PRO A 142 0.50 -6.46 0.34
CA PRO A 142 0.69 -5.10 0.80
C PRO A 142 -0.68 -4.41 0.90
N TYR A 143 -1.01 -3.88 2.07
CA TYR A 143 -2.22 -3.06 2.26
C TYR A 143 -2.10 -2.24 3.53
N ASP A 144 -2.76 -1.08 3.55
CA ASP A 144 -3.04 -0.34 4.77
C ASP A 144 -4.36 -0.84 5.38
N PRO A 145 -4.40 -1.33 6.63
CA PRO A 145 -5.61 -1.80 7.30
C PRO A 145 -6.79 -0.81 7.23
N THR A 146 -6.52 0.49 7.19
CA THR A 146 -7.55 1.55 7.15
C THR A 146 -7.99 1.92 5.73
N TYR A 147 -7.30 1.41 4.70
CA TYR A 147 -7.49 1.74 3.30
C TYR A 147 -7.31 3.23 2.97
N PHE A 148 -6.50 3.95 3.74
CA PHE A 148 -6.07 5.31 3.40
C PHE A 148 -5.02 5.28 2.29
N VAL A 149 -4.13 4.29 2.32
CA VAL A 149 -3.14 4.01 1.28
C VAL A 149 -3.54 2.78 0.46
N ASP A 150 -3.45 2.90 -0.86
CA ASP A 150 -3.59 1.79 -1.79
C ASP A 150 -2.22 1.36 -2.30
N TYR A 151 -1.94 0.08 -2.14
CA TYR A 151 -0.67 -0.54 -2.49
C TYR A 151 -0.87 -1.49 -3.66
N THR A 152 -0.24 -1.18 -4.78
CA THR A 152 -0.29 -2.02 -5.98
C THR A 152 1.03 -2.76 -6.17
N LEU A 153 1.00 -4.06 -6.40
CA LEU A 153 2.20 -4.87 -6.73
C LEU A 153 2.62 -4.66 -8.20
N ALA A 154 2.99 -3.43 -8.55
CA ALA A 154 3.36 -3.03 -9.91
C ALA A 154 4.88 -3.08 -10.19
N GLY A 155 5.71 -3.19 -9.14
CA GLY A 155 7.16 -3.23 -9.24
C GLY A 155 7.75 -4.62 -9.51
N PRO A 156 9.08 -4.72 -9.73
CA PRO A 156 9.73 -6.01 -9.88
C PRO A 156 9.59 -6.87 -8.61
N VAL A 157 9.26 -8.14 -8.80
CA VAL A 157 9.31 -9.16 -7.75
C VAL A 157 10.49 -10.10 -8.02
N VAL A 158 11.39 -10.20 -7.05
CA VAL A 158 12.58 -11.06 -7.11
C VAL A 158 12.46 -12.15 -6.06
N LEU A 159 12.51 -13.40 -6.51
CA LEU A 159 12.40 -14.61 -5.69
C LEU A 159 13.64 -15.50 -5.83
N PRO A 160 13.83 -16.48 -4.92
CA PRO A 160 14.83 -17.52 -5.11
C PRO A 160 14.64 -18.31 -6.41
N ASP A 161 15.73 -18.91 -6.88
CA ASP A 161 15.69 -19.82 -8.02
C ASP A 161 14.68 -20.95 -7.80
N ALA A 162 13.99 -21.35 -8.87
CA ALA A 162 12.91 -22.36 -8.88
C ALA A 162 11.59 -21.95 -8.22
N CYS A 163 11.46 -20.70 -7.75
CA CYS A 163 10.19 -20.10 -7.36
C CYS A 163 9.62 -19.18 -8.45
N ALA A 164 8.29 -19.07 -8.47
CA ALA A 164 7.54 -18.12 -9.28
C ALA A 164 6.43 -17.51 -8.41
N TYR A 165 5.76 -16.47 -8.91
CA TYR A 165 4.63 -15.86 -8.25
C TYR A 165 3.47 -15.64 -9.22
N ALA A 166 2.27 -15.51 -8.64
CA ALA A 166 1.09 -14.99 -9.31
C ALA A 166 0.47 -13.90 -8.44
N ILE A 167 0.06 -12.79 -9.05
CA ILE A 167 -0.68 -11.71 -8.39
C ILE A 167 -2.13 -11.80 -8.84
N THR A 168 -3.05 -11.67 -7.88
CA THR A 168 -4.48 -11.53 -8.12
C THR A 168 -4.91 -10.16 -7.61
N GLU A 169 -5.35 -9.30 -8.52
CA GLU A 169 -5.94 -8.00 -8.19
C GLU A 169 -7.36 -8.21 -7.61
N PRO A 170 -7.81 -7.36 -6.68
CA PRO A 170 -9.16 -7.42 -6.14
C PRO A 170 -10.21 -7.06 -7.20
N ASP A 171 -11.38 -7.71 -7.15
CA ASP A 171 -12.56 -7.21 -7.86
C ASP A 171 -13.16 -6.05 -7.06
N LEU A 172 -12.94 -4.82 -7.52
CA LEU A 172 -13.35 -3.62 -6.79
C LEU A 172 -14.87 -3.56 -6.56
N ASP A 173 -15.71 -4.12 -7.44
CA ASP A 173 -17.16 -4.13 -7.22
C ASP A 173 -17.53 -5.10 -6.09
N GLU A 174 -16.88 -6.27 -6.02
CA GLU A 174 -17.00 -7.22 -4.92
C GLU A 174 -16.45 -6.64 -3.61
N SER A 175 -15.27 -6.03 -3.63
CA SER A 175 -14.65 -5.38 -2.45
C SER A 175 -15.54 -4.26 -1.89
N GLN A 176 -16.10 -3.42 -2.76
CA GLN A 176 -17.05 -2.39 -2.36
C GLN A 176 -18.35 -2.98 -1.79
N GLN A 177 -18.82 -4.11 -2.32
CA GLN A 177 -19.96 -4.82 -1.76
C GLN A 177 -19.64 -5.41 -0.38
N ALA A 178 -18.47 -6.03 -0.21
CA ALA A 178 -18.00 -6.57 1.05
C ALA A 178 -17.89 -5.47 2.11
N PHE A 179 -17.30 -4.33 1.77
CA PHE A 179 -17.21 -3.17 2.66
C PHE A 179 -18.60 -2.65 3.07
N ARG A 180 -19.55 -2.53 2.12
CA ARG A 180 -20.93 -2.12 2.46
C ARG A 180 -21.62 -3.11 3.39
N ASN A 181 -21.41 -4.41 3.20
CA ASN A 181 -21.99 -5.44 4.06
C ASN A 181 -21.39 -5.36 5.47
N MET A 182 -20.07 -5.23 5.56
CA MET A 182 -19.34 -5.02 6.81
C MET A 182 -19.88 -3.81 7.58
N VAL A 183 -20.02 -2.65 6.93
CA VAL A 183 -20.57 -1.45 7.57
C VAL A 183 -22.04 -1.62 7.98
N ALA A 184 -22.83 -2.39 7.23
CA ALA A 184 -24.23 -2.65 7.56
C ALA A 184 -24.41 -3.57 8.78
N GLU A 185 -23.42 -4.39 9.10
CA GLU A 185 -23.41 -5.25 10.28
C GLU A 185 -23.00 -4.50 11.55
N LEU A 186 -22.34 -3.35 11.44
CA LEU A 186 -21.95 -2.51 12.56
C LEU A 186 -23.15 -1.76 13.13
N SER A 187 -23.35 -1.85 14.45
CA SER A 187 -24.27 -0.97 15.18
C SER A 187 -23.66 0.42 15.40
N ALA A 188 -24.51 1.43 15.62
CA ALA A 188 -24.06 2.83 15.81
C ALA A 188 -23.14 3.05 17.03
N GLU A 189 -23.01 2.06 17.91
CA GLU A 189 -22.21 2.10 19.15
C GLU A 189 -20.95 1.23 19.07
N GLU A 190 -20.77 0.42 18.02
CA GLU A 190 -19.56 -0.39 17.82
C GLU A 190 -18.42 0.46 17.26
N GLN A 191 -17.30 0.42 17.96
CA GLN A 191 -16.04 1.03 17.53
C GLN A 191 -15.36 0.10 16.53
N TYR A 192 -14.73 0.65 15.49
CA TYR A 192 -13.98 -0.04 14.42
C TYR A 192 -12.70 -0.77 14.93
N ASP A 193 -12.79 -1.49 16.04
CA ASP A 193 -11.62 -2.15 16.62
C ASP A 193 -11.43 -3.53 15.96
N GLY A 194 -10.28 -3.71 15.29
CA GLY A 194 -9.89 -4.98 14.65
C GLY A 194 -10.51 -5.29 13.27
N VAL A 195 -11.23 -4.34 12.65
CA VAL A 195 -11.75 -4.49 11.29
C VAL A 195 -10.76 -3.89 10.29
N GLU A 196 -10.07 -4.73 9.54
CA GLU A 196 -9.21 -4.31 8.43
C GLU A 196 -10.08 -4.13 7.18
N VAL A 197 -10.06 -2.93 6.61
CA VAL A 197 -10.78 -2.60 5.37
C VAL A 197 -9.87 -2.81 4.17
N GLY A 198 -8.58 -2.48 4.29
CA GLY A 198 -7.64 -2.53 3.17
C GLY A 198 -7.43 -3.91 2.59
N ASN A 199 -7.56 -4.97 3.40
CA ASN A 199 -7.43 -6.35 2.92
C ASN A 199 -8.53 -6.74 1.89
N LEU A 200 -9.67 -6.05 1.88
CA LEU A 200 -10.72 -6.26 0.88
C LEU A 200 -10.28 -5.75 -0.50
N PHE A 201 -9.36 -4.79 -0.53
CA PHE A 201 -8.92 -4.05 -1.72
C PHE A 201 -7.44 -4.32 -2.03
N SER A 202 -6.83 -5.31 -1.40
CA SER A 202 -5.40 -5.58 -1.56
C SER A 202 -5.13 -6.53 -2.73
N ASP A 203 -4.04 -6.28 -3.45
CA ASP A 203 -3.44 -7.31 -4.30
C ASP A 203 -2.98 -8.49 -3.45
N ILE A 204 -3.22 -9.71 -3.96
CA ILE A 204 -2.77 -10.95 -3.33
C ILE A 204 -1.71 -11.61 -4.20
N MET A 205 -0.47 -11.68 -3.71
CA MET A 205 0.58 -12.46 -4.35
C MET A 205 0.73 -13.83 -3.70
N VAL A 206 0.77 -14.89 -4.51
CA VAL A 206 1.09 -16.25 -4.05
C VAL A 206 2.41 -16.69 -4.65
N ILE A 207 3.33 -17.15 -3.79
CA ILE A 207 4.60 -17.74 -4.18
C ILE A 207 4.41 -19.26 -4.38
N SER A 208 4.95 -19.80 -5.47
CA SER A 208 4.95 -21.23 -5.76
C SER A 208 6.33 -21.67 -6.19
N CYS A 209 6.86 -22.71 -5.54
CA CYS A 209 8.20 -23.21 -5.79
C CYS A 209 8.15 -24.67 -6.23
N ARG A 210 9.02 -25.04 -7.19
CA ARG A 210 9.16 -26.44 -7.57
C ARG A 210 9.79 -27.21 -6.42
N ALA A 211 9.30 -28.42 -6.17
CA ALA A 211 9.95 -29.33 -5.24
C ALA A 211 11.43 -29.53 -5.65
N PRO A 212 12.38 -29.52 -4.70
CA PRO A 212 13.77 -29.82 -5.01
C PRO A 212 13.85 -31.24 -5.61
N SER A 213 14.47 -31.33 -6.79
CA SER A 213 14.74 -32.59 -7.50
C SER A 213 15.81 -33.42 -6.83
#